data_AF-A0A2U1UQF3-F1
#
_entry.id   AF-A0A2U1UQF3-F1
#
_cell.length_a   1.000
_cell.length_b   1.000
_cell.length_c   1.000
_cell.angle_alpha   90.00
_cell.angle_beta   90.00
_cell.angle_gamma   90.00
#
_symmetry.space_group_name_H-M   'P 1'
#
loop_
_entity.id
_entity.type
_entity.pdbx_description
1 polymer ?
#
loop_
_entity_poly.entity_id
_entity_poly.type
_entity_poly.pdbx_seq_one_letter_code
_entity_poly.pdbx_strand_id
1 'polypeptide(L)' 'MPESLTAPTPRPVLQSPVTWGGIAIWSDRLSDALDTCNDDKAAIADLYLRRIQRLSNAAKTGQ' A
#
# COMPACT_ATOMS: atom_id res chain seq x y z
N MET A 1 13.82 0.70 -0.25
CA MET A 1 12.43 0.97 -0.67
C MET A 1 12.13 2.42 -0.34
N PRO A 2 11.30 3.13 -1.11
CA PRO A 2 10.82 4.46 -0.73
C PRO A 2 10.14 4.41 0.64
N GLU A 3 10.44 5.37 1.51
CA GLU A 3 9.88 5.43 2.86
C GLU A 3 8.35 5.51 2.83
N SER A 4 7.80 6.23 1.84
CA SER A 4 6.36 6.35 1.61
C SER A 4 5.64 5.02 1.46
N LEU A 5 6.28 4.03 0.81
CA LEU A 5 5.73 2.68 0.61
C LEU A 5 5.93 1.74 1.80
N THR A 6 6.60 2.24 2.86
CA THR A 6 6.84 1.50 4.11
C THR A 6 6.20 2.18 5.31
N ALA A 7 5.53 3.31 5.09
CA ALA A 7 4.79 4.01 6.12
C ALA A 7 3.58 3.16 6.57
N PRO A 8 3.25 3.13 7.87
CA PRO A 8 2.05 2.45 8.34
C PRO A 8 0.79 3.08 7.74
N THR A 9 -0.08 2.28 7.11
CA THR A 9 -1.39 2.77 6.69
C THR A 9 -2.26 3.07 7.91
N PRO A 10 -2.84 4.27 8.05
CA PRO A 10 -3.69 4.62 9.18
C PRO A 10 -4.89 3.68 9.30
N ARG A 11 -5.13 3.14 10.51
CA ARG A 11 -6.30 2.31 10.79
C ARG A 11 -7.42 3.17 11.37
N PRO A 12 -8.63 3.19 10.79
CA PRO A 12 -9.73 3.95 11.36
C PRO A 12 -10.22 3.31 12.66
N VAL A 13 -10.44 4.14 13.68
CA VAL A 13 -10.97 3.72 14.98
C VAL A 13 -12.50 3.79 14.96
N LEU A 14 -13.16 2.69 15.31
CA LEU A 14 -14.61 2.66 15.52
C LEU A 14 -14.91 3.11 16.96
N GLN A 15 -15.61 4.23 17.10
CA GLN A 15 -15.92 4.81 18.41
C GLN A 15 -17.13 4.13 19.08
N SER A 16 -17.12 4.08 20.42
CA SER A 16 -18.19 3.53 21.25
C SER A 16 -18.95 4.66 21.99
N PRO A 17 -20.30 4.58 22.13
CA PRO A 17 -21.16 3.53 21.62
C PRO A 17 -21.27 3.57 20.10
N VAL A 18 -21.36 2.39 19.48
CA VAL A 18 -21.50 2.28 18.03
C VAL A 18 -22.87 2.82 17.61
N THR A 19 -22.87 3.71 16.62
CA THR A 19 -24.10 4.23 15.98
C THR A 19 -24.08 3.90 14.49
N TRP A 20 -25.25 3.84 13.85
CA TRP A 20 -25.34 3.63 12.40
C TRP A 20 -24.58 4.69 11.60
N GLY A 21 -24.69 5.96 11.99
CA GLY A 21 -23.91 7.04 11.38
C GLY A 21 -22.41 6.90 11.60
N GLY A 22 -22.01 6.47 12.81
CA GLY A 22 -20.61 6.17 13.12
C GLY A 22 -20.03 5.02 12.29
N ILE A 23 -20.82 3.98 12.03
CA ILE A 23 -20.43 2.87 11.14
C ILE A 23 -20.23 3.38 9.71
N ALA A 24 -21.14 4.20 9.18
CA ALA A 24 -21.02 4.72 7.82
C ALA A 24 -19.70 5.49 7.61
N ILE A 25 -19.36 6.39 8.53
CA ILE A 25 -18.10 7.16 8.50
C ILE A 25 -16.89 6.25 8.68
N TRP A 26 -16.95 5.27 9.59
CA TRP A 26 -15.85 4.36 9.82
C TRP A 26 -15.59 3.46 8.59
N SER A 27 -16.64 2.96 7.95
CA SER A 27 -16.54 2.11 6.75
C SER A 27 -15.95 2.87 5.57
N ASP A 28 -16.34 4.13 5.38
CA ASP A 28 -15.76 5.02 4.36
C ASP A 28 -14.24 5.16 4.54
N ARG A 29 -13.80 5.51 5.75
CA ARG A 29 -12.37 5.61 6.09
C ARG A 29 -11.63 4.27 5.97
N LEU A 30 -12.32 3.15 6.19
CA LEU A 30 -11.72 1.83 6.01
C LEU A 30 -11.48 1.54 4.53
N SER A 31 -12.43 1.89 3.66
CA SER A 31 -12.25 1.77 2.21
C SER A 31 -11.05 2.59 1.74
N ASP A 32 -10.92 3.85 2.15
CA ASP A 32 -9.77 4.70 1.81
C ASP A 32 -8.42 4.07 2.24
N ALA A 33 -8.38 3.49 3.44
CA ALA A 33 -7.20 2.82 3.97
C ALA A 33 -6.85 1.56 3.15
N LEU A 34 -7.86 0.80 2.71
CA LEU A 34 -7.66 -0.38 1.87
C LEU A 34 -7.18 -0.01 0.47
N ASP A 35 -7.72 1.05 -0.12
CA ASP A 35 -7.28 1.56 -1.42
C ASP A 35 -5.81 1.99 -1.36
N THR A 36 -5.44 2.76 -0.32
CA THR A 36 -4.03 3.13 -0.07
C THR A 36 -3.13 1.89 0.04
N CYS A 37 -3.55 0.87 0.79
CA CYS A 37 -2.78 -0.38 0.92
C CYS A 37 -2.59 -1.10 -0.42
N ASN A 38 -3.61 -1.06 -1.29
CA ASN A 38 -3.56 -1.71 -2.58
C ASN A 38 -2.62 -0.98 -3.54
N ASP A 39 -2.65 0.36 -3.53
CA ASP A 39 -1.74 1.20 -4.30
C ASP A 39 -0.29 0.99 -3.88
N ASP A 40 -0.01 0.95 -2.57
CA ASP A 40 1.32 0.69 -2.04
C ASP A 40 1.85 -0.68 -2.49
N LYS A 41 1.01 -1.72 -2.43
CA LYS A 41 1.37 -3.06 -2.93
C LYS A 41 1.68 -3.06 -4.41
N ALA A 42 0.90 -2.37 -5.23
CA ALA A 42 1.12 -2.26 -6.66
C ALA A 42 2.45 -1.55 -6.96
N ALA A 43 2.75 -0.45 -6.26
CA ALA A 43 4.00 0.28 -6.39
C ALA A 43 5.22 -0.57 -5.97
N ILE A 44 5.11 -1.33 -4.86
CA ILE A 44 6.16 -2.26 -4.43
C ILE A 44 6.41 -3.34 -5.49
N ALA A 45 5.34 -3.90 -6.08
CA ALA A 45 5.46 -4.91 -7.13
C ALA A 45 6.18 -4.36 -8.37
N ASP A 46 5.84 -3.15 -8.82
CA ASP A 46 6.53 -2.48 -9.93
C ASP A 46 8.02 -2.26 -9.62
N LEU A 47 8.36 -1.76 -8.42
CA LEU A 47 9.76 -1.60 -8.00
C LEU A 47 10.53 -2.92 -8.00
N TYR A 48 9.89 -4.01 -7.59
CA TYR A 48 10.47 -5.34 -7.62
C TYR A 48 10.76 -5.81 -9.05
N LEU A 49 9.80 -5.64 -9.96
CA LEU A 49 9.98 -5.99 -11.39
C LEU A 49 11.12 -5.18 -12.01
N ARG A 50 11.18 -3.87 -11.78
CA ARG A 50 12.29 -3.01 -12.24
C ARG A 50 13.63 -3.44 -11.66
N ARG A 51 13.67 -3.92 -10.42
CA ARG A 51 14.88 -4.46 -9.80
C ARG A 51 15.34 -5.73 -10.53
N ILE A 52 14.44 -6.67 -10.79
CA ILE A 52 14.75 -7.90 -11.53
C ILE A 52 15.28 -7.57 -12.93
N GLN A 53 14.62 -6.64 -13.64
CA GLN A 53 15.05 -6.26 -14.99
C GLN A 53 16.46 -5.67 -15.00
N ARG A 54 16.79 -4.80 -14.04
CA ARG A 54 18.15 -4.24 -13.90
C ARG A 54 19.19 -5.33 -13.64
N LEU A 55 18.89 -6.30 -12.76
CA LEU A 55 19.79 -7.41 -12.47
C LEU A 55 19.99 -8.32 -13.70
N SER A 56 18.91 -8.61 -14.43
CA SER A 56 18.97 -9.39 -15.68
C SER A 56 19.81 -8.68 -16.75
N ASN A 57 19.65 -7.36 -16.91
CA ASN A 57 20.42 -6.58 -17.87
C ASN A 57 21.90 -6.52 -17.49
N ALA A 58 22.23 -6.31 -16.21
CA ALA A 58 23.62 -6.29 -15.73
C ALA A 58 24.32 -7.65 -15.98
N ALA A 59 23.62 -8.76 -15.77
CA ALA A 59 24.14 -10.09 -16.07
C ALA A 59 24.43 -10.32 -17.56
N LYS A 60 23.64 -9.71 -18.47
CA LYS A 60 23.84 -9.81 -19.92
C LYS A 60 24.99 -8.93 -20.43
N THR A 61 25.25 -7.78 -19.81
CA THR A 61 26.33 -6.85 -20.21
C THR A 61 27.71 -7.28 -19.70
N GLY A 62 27.76 -8.14 -18.68
CA GLY A 62 29.01 -8.71 -18.14
C GLY A 62 29.49 -10.00 -18.82
N GLN A 63 28.77 -10.49 -19.84
CA GLN A 63 29.17 -11.57 -20.75
C GLN A 63 29.76 -10.99 -22.04
#